data_AF-A0A7Y4NC52-F1
#
_entry.id   AF-A0A7Y4NC52-F1
#
_cell.length_a   1.000
_cell.length_b   1.000
_cell.length_c   1.000
_cell.angle_alpha   90.00
_cell.angle_beta   90.00
_cell.angle_gamma   90.00
#
_symmetry.space_group_name_H-M   'P 1'
#
loop_
_entity.id
_entity.type
_entity.pdbx_description
1 polymer ?
#
loop_
_entity_poly.entity_id
_entity_poly.type
_entity_poly.pdbx_seq_one_letter_code
_entity_poly.pdbx_strand_id
1 'polypeptide(L)'
;MPSHPSSSSEPSSSFLTDVSRFLGAFRWAFMPLGLLALVAVGVHAAADTLDDRLLTVVDRLDSAFDAWVGQFPATASLVDWVSLETRTRLARALALGWELAADLLLALPALGYREVEASRPVEPWRPVTASAPESSSWKALLRRCLRRPTPMRWVRPLATAGVVLAGACTVARLVQGTVYLSWRPLFGDVASDWAARGLAVAALCGVSVSLGWRAVLRNLQHADAVCEAAGPRRAWTRGLVGCLLVAPLGLAAAWDAAPVLSFLR
;
A
#
# COMPACT_ATOMS: atom_id res chain seq x y z
N MET A 1 35.46 -60.33 10.26
CA MET A 1 34.35 -59.57 10.88
C MET A 1 34.47 -58.12 10.41
N PRO A 2 33.54 -57.61 9.59
CA PRO A 2 33.54 -56.20 9.20
C PRO A 2 32.92 -55.35 10.30
N SER A 3 33.61 -54.29 10.69
CA SER A 3 33.22 -53.29 11.68
C SER A 3 32.05 -52.43 11.18
N HIS A 4 31.03 -52.26 12.02
CA HIS A 4 29.95 -51.28 11.82
C HIS A 4 30.53 -49.86 11.73
N PRO A 5 30.08 -49.00 10.80
CA PRO A 5 30.29 -47.57 10.92
C PRO A 5 29.43 -47.04 12.06
N SER A 6 30.11 -46.35 12.97
CA SER A 6 29.59 -45.65 14.13
C SER A 6 28.58 -44.57 13.75
N SER A 7 27.57 -44.46 14.60
CA SER A 7 26.54 -43.42 14.72
C SER A 7 26.89 -42.07 14.08
N SER A 8 26.10 -41.68 13.09
CA SER A 8 25.98 -40.29 12.64
C SER A 8 25.56 -39.42 13.81
N SER A 9 26.43 -38.48 14.19
CA SER A 9 26.09 -37.36 15.06
C SER A 9 25.06 -36.49 14.34
N GLU A 10 23.86 -36.38 14.90
CA GLU A 10 22.90 -35.37 14.45
C GLU A 10 23.51 -33.97 14.69
N PRO A 11 23.55 -33.08 13.69
CA PRO A 11 24.03 -31.73 13.91
C PRO A 11 22.99 -30.99 14.76
N SER A 12 23.42 -30.53 15.94
CA SER A 12 22.65 -29.64 16.82
C SER A 12 22.09 -28.47 16.00
N SER A 13 20.76 -28.37 15.88
CA SER A 13 20.11 -27.22 15.26
C SER A 13 20.56 -25.97 16.01
N SER A 14 21.17 -25.01 15.29
CA SER A 14 21.55 -23.75 15.93
C SER A 14 20.26 -23.04 16.38
N PHE A 15 20.30 -22.39 17.55
CA PHE A 15 19.19 -21.58 18.06
C PHE A 15 18.65 -20.58 17.01
N LEU A 16 19.53 -20.06 16.14
CA LEU A 16 19.15 -19.17 15.03
C LEU A 16 18.33 -19.89 13.95
N THR A 17 18.57 -21.18 13.73
CA THR A 17 17.79 -22.02 12.81
C THR A 17 16.40 -22.29 13.37
N ASP A 18 16.28 -22.51 14.69
CA ASP A 18 15.00 -22.73 15.34
C ASP A 18 14.18 -21.44 15.49
N VAL A 19 14.83 -20.31 15.79
CA VAL A 19 14.20 -18.98 15.76
C VAL A 19 13.77 -18.60 14.35
N SER A 20 14.58 -18.85 13.32
CA SER A 20 14.19 -18.55 11.93
C SER A 20 13.06 -19.47 11.45
N ARG A 21 13.03 -20.73 11.87
CA ARG A 21 11.92 -21.66 11.58
C ARG A 21 10.64 -21.24 12.30
N PHE A 22 10.74 -20.80 13.56
CA PHE A 22 9.62 -20.26 14.32
C PHE A 22 9.08 -18.95 13.70
N LEU A 23 9.94 -17.98 13.42
CA LEU A 23 9.56 -16.74 12.73
C LEU A 23 8.99 -17.02 11.34
N GLY A 24 9.52 -18.02 10.64
CA GLY A 24 9.00 -18.50 9.36
C GLY A 24 7.57 -19.07 9.47
N ALA A 25 7.25 -19.77 10.55
CA ALA A 25 5.90 -20.29 10.80
C ALA A 25 4.87 -19.19 11.04
N PHE A 26 5.27 -18.09 11.68
CA PHE A 26 4.40 -16.93 11.93
C PHE A 26 4.29 -15.97 10.75
N ARG A 27 5.27 -15.97 9.84
CA ARG A 27 5.33 -15.08 8.68
C ARG A 27 4.06 -15.11 7.82
N TRP A 28 3.42 -16.27 7.71
CA TRP A 28 2.18 -16.42 6.92
C TRP A 28 1.03 -15.55 7.44
N ALA A 29 0.95 -15.28 8.75
CA ALA A 29 -0.07 -14.39 9.33
C ALA A 29 0.38 -12.93 9.33
N PHE A 30 1.63 -12.65 9.73
CA PHE A 30 2.13 -11.28 9.84
C PHE A 30 2.32 -10.58 8.51
N MET A 31 2.65 -11.31 7.45
CA MET A 31 2.85 -10.71 6.13
C MET A 31 1.57 -10.10 5.53
N PRO A 32 0.45 -10.84 5.36
CA PRO A 32 -0.77 -10.25 4.83
C PRO A 32 -1.30 -9.14 5.74
N LEU A 33 -1.20 -9.29 7.06
CA LEU A 33 -1.57 -8.24 8.01
C LEU A 33 -0.70 -6.98 7.87
N GLY A 34 0.61 -7.14 7.76
CA GLY A 34 1.54 -6.02 7.57
C GLY A 34 1.33 -5.31 6.24
N LEU A 35 1.05 -6.05 5.16
CA LEU A 35 0.70 -5.47 3.86
C LEU A 35 -0.62 -4.71 3.92
N LEU A 36 -1.65 -5.29 4.55
CA LEU A 36 -2.95 -4.66 4.74
C LEU A 36 -2.83 -3.40 5.58
N ALA A 37 -2.14 -3.46 6.72
CA ALA A 37 -1.95 -2.33 7.60
C ALA A 37 -1.17 -1.19 6.91
N LEU A 38 -0.12 -1.52 6.16
CA LEU A 38 0.64 -0.50 5.41
C LEU A 38 -0.22 0.19 4.35
N VAL A 39 -1.03 -0.58 3.62
CA VAL A 39 -1.97 -0.02 2.64
C VAL A 39 -3.01 0.85 3.35
N ALA A 40 -3.65 0.35 4.41
CA ALA A 40 -4.68 1.08 5.15
C ALA A 40 -4.15 2.40 5.72
N VAL A 41 -2.99 2.39 6.39
CA VAL A 41 -2.35 3.62 6.91
C VAL A 41 -2.03 4.60 5.77
N GLY A 42 -1.59 4.10 4.62
CA GLY A 42 -1.34 4.94 3.45
C GLY A 42 -2.60 5.51 2.82
N VAL A 43 -3.69 4.72 2.77
CA VAL A 43 -5.00 5.15 2.24
C VAL A 43 -5.57 6.21 3.16
N HIS A 44 -5.52 5.99 4.47
CA HIS A 44 -5.93 6.97 5.48
C HIS A 44 -5.19 8.30 5.31
N ALA A 45 -3.86 8.28 5.25
CA ALA A 45 -3.06 9.49 5.07
C ALA A 45 -3.39 10.23 3.76
N ALA A 46 -3.73 9.50 2.69
CA ALA A 46 -4.15 10.09 1.43
C ALA A 46 -5.60 10.62 1.50
N ALA A 47 -6.49 9.94 2.22
CA ALA A 47 -7.88 10.36 2.41
C ALA A 47 -7.96 11.66 3.21
N ASP A 48 -7.11 11.86 4.22
CA ASP A 48 -7.01 13.12 4.96
C ASP A 48 -6.73 14.31 4.02
N THR A 49 -5.76 14.15 3.10
CA THR A 49 -5.46 15.19 2.09
C THR A 49 -6.59 15.38 1.08
N LEU A 50 -7.41 14.35 0.86
CA LEU A 50 -8.55 14.41 -0.03
C LEU A 50 -9.76 15.07 0.65
N ASP A 51 -9.94 14.93 1.97
CA ASP A 51 -11.01 15.57 2.74
C ASP A 51 -10.97 17.10 2.58
N ASP A 52 -9.79 17.71 2.74
CA ASP A 52 -9.59 19.15 2.52
C ASP A 52 -9.99 19.60 1.11
N ARG A 53 -9.68 18.77 0.09
CA ARG A 53 -10.03 19.05 -1.30
C ARG A 53 -11.53 18.86 -1.55
N LEU A 54 -12.14 17.84 -0.94
CA LEU A 54 -13.58 17.58 -1.02
C LEU A 54 -14.36 18.72 -0.38
N LEU A 55 -13.93 19.19 0.78
CA LEU A 55 -14.53 20.37 1.43
C LEU A 55 -14.48 21.59 0.50
N THR A 56 -13.33 21.86 -0.11
CA THR A 56 -13.18 22.96 -1.07
C THR A 56 -14.13 22.82 -2.27
N VAL A 57 -14.35 21.60 -2.77
CA VAL A 57 -15.28 21.35 -3.88
C VAL A 57 -16.73 21.54 -3.43
N VAL A 58 -17.11 21.03 -2.26
CA VAL A 58 -18.45 21.20 -1.69
C VAL A 58 -18.75 22.68 -1.47
N ASP A 59 -17.81 23.44 -0.90
CA ASP A 59 -17.96 24.89 -0.70
C ASP A 59 -18.11 25.64 -2.04
N ARG A 60 -17.35 25.26 -3.07
CA ARG A 60 -17.49 25.86 -4.40
C ARG A 60 -18.83 25.56 -5.05
N LEU A 61 -19.29 24.31 -4.98
CA LEU A 61 -20.59 23.92 -5.54
C LEU A 61 -21.73 24.65 -4.84
N ASP A 62 -21.66 24.78 -3.52
CA ASP A 62 -22.64 25.51 -2.73
C ASP A 62 -22.64 27.00 -3.09
N SER A 63 -21.46 27.64 -3.14
CA SER A 63 -21.37 29.05 -3.55
C SER A 63 -21.88 29.32 -4.97
N ALA A 64 -21.70 28.36 -5.89
CA ALA A 64 -22.21 28.48 -7.26
C ALA A 64 -23.74 28.30 -7.30
N PHE A 65 -24.28 27.41 -6.46
CA PHE A 65 -25.71 27.24 -6.29
C PHE A 65 -26.33 28.50 -5.70
N ASP A 66 -25.78 29.05 -4.61
CA ASP A 66 -26.24 30.30 -4.00
C ASP A 66 -26.19 31.46 -4.99
N ALA A 67 -25.11 31.57 -5.78
CA ALA A 67 -24.96 32.60 -6.80
C ALA A 67 -25.96 32.47 -7.96
N TRP A 68 -26.44 31.26 -8.26
CA TRP A 68 -27.44 31.02 -9.30
C TRP A 68 -28.86 31.27 -8.77
N VAL A 69 -29.16 30.72 -7.60
CA VAL A 69 -30.48 30.80 -6.97
C VAL A 69 -30.76 32.20 -6.42
N GLY A 70 -29.73 32.90 -5.95
CA GLY A 70 -29.81 34.30 -5.50
C GLY A 70 -30.12 35.30 -6.61
N GLN A 71 -30.05 34.90 -7.89
CA GLN A 71 -30.46 35.76 -9.03
C GLN A 71 -31.97 35.93 -9.11
N PHE A 72 -32.75 35.03 -8.51
CA PHE A 72 -34.21 35.07 -8.57
C PHE A 72 -34.79 35.44 -7.20
N PRO A 73 -35.58 36.53 -7.08
CA PRO A 73 -36.19 36.96 -5.82
C PRO A 73 -37.10 35.88 -5.19
N ALA A 74 -37.73 35.04 -6.02
CA ALA A 74 -38.59 33.95 -5.58
C ALA A 74 -37.84 32.82 -4.86
N THR A 75 -36.53 32.70 -5.05
CA THR A 75 -35.70 31.64 -4.46
C THR A 75 -34.65 32.18 -3.50
N ALA A 76 -34.70 33.46 -3.14
CA ALA A 76 -33.77 34.08 -2.20
C ALA A 76 -33.75 33.39 -0.82
N SER A 77 -34.84 32.74 -0.41
CA SER A 77 -34.92 31.97 0.85
C SER A 77 -34.18 30.62 0.80
N LEU A 78 -33.69 30.20 -0.36
CA LEU A 78 -32.93 28.95 -0.54
C LEU A 78 -31.41 29.17 -0.50
N VAL A 79 -30.96 30.43 -0.48
CA VAL A 79 -29.55 30.80 -0.28
C VAL A 79 -29.17 30.49 1.17
N ASP A 80 -27.96 29.97 1.39
CA ASP A 80 -27.45 29.54 2.71
C ASP A 80 -28.28 28.41 3.39
N TRP A 81 -29.06 27.66 2.62
CA TRP A 81 -29.84 26.55 3.18
C TRP A 81 -28.96 25.43 3.73
N VAL A 82 -27.75 25.26 3.19
CA VAL A 82 -26.77 24.28 3.63
C VAL A 82 -25.76 24.94 4.57
N SER A 83 -25.88 24.69 5.87
CA SER A 83 -24.93 25.20 6.85
C SER A 83 -23.50 24.67 6.62
N LEU A 84 -22.49 25.44 7.03
CA LEU A 84 -21.08 25.01 7.01
C LEU A 84 -20.90 23.65 7.72
N GLU A 85 -21.56 23.44 8.86
CA GLU A 85 -21.51 22.17 9.59
C GLU A 85 -22.00 21.00 8.72
N THR A 86 -23.10 21.19 7.98
CA THR A 86 -23.61 20.18 7.05
C THR A 86 -22.63 19.91 5.91
N ARG A 87 -22.01 20.95 5.34
CA ARG A 87 -20.98 20.81 4.29
C ARG A 87 -19.76 20.02 4.78
N THR A 88 -19.27 20.32 5.98
CA THR A 88 -18.15 19.60 6.59
C THR A 88 -18.50 18.15 6.91
N ARG A 89 -19.70 17.87 7.45
CA ARG A 89 -20.15 16.49 7.71
C ARG A 89 -20.27 15.69 6.41
N LEU A 90 -20.77 16.30 5.34
CA LEU A 90 -20.87 15.67 4.03
C LEU A 90 -19.49 15.34 3.45
N ALA A 91 -18.55 16.30 3.49
CA ALA A 91 -17.18 16.10 3.01
C ALA A 91 -16.50 14.92 3.73
N ARG A 92 -16.58 14.89 5.06
CA ARG A 92 -16.03 13.78 5.87
C ARG A 92 -16.68 12.43 5.58
N ALA A 93 -18.00 12.40 5.41
CA ALA A 93 -18.70 11.16 5.08
C ALA A 93 -18.30 10.64 3.69
N LEU A 94 -18.13 11.55 2.71
CA LEU A 94 -17.62 11.21 1.39
C LEU A 94 -16.16 10.73 1.45
N ALA A 95 -15.30 11.39 2.21
CA ALA A 95 -13.91 10.99 2.43
C ALA A 95 -13.83 9.58 3.04
N LEU A 96 -14.61 9.31 4.09
CA LEU A 96 -14.69 7.98 4.72
C LEU A 96 -15.19 6.90 3.75
N GLY A 97 -16.26 7.18 3.01
CA GLY A 97 -16.75 6.25 1.99
C GLY A 97 -15.71 5.95 0.92
N TRP A 98 -14.93 6.96 0.54
CA TRP A 98 -13.84 6.85 -0.42
C TRP A 98 -12.66 6.05 0.13
N GLU A 99 -12.27 6.31 1.37
CA GLU A 99 -11.23 5.59 2.12
C GLU A 99 -11.55 4.10 2.18
N LEU A 100 -12.75 3.73 2.65
CA LEU A 100 -13.19 2.34 2.75
C LEU A 100 -13.24 1.63 1.38
N ALA A 101 -13.68 2.33 0.34
CA ALA A 101 -13.69 1.80 -1.01
C ALA A 101 -12.26 1.56 -1.53
N ALA A 102 -11.34 2.48 -1.27
CA ALA A 102 -9.94 2.36 -1.65
C ALA A 102 -9.24 1.23 -0.89
N ASP A 103 -9.48 1.08 0.40
CA ASP A 103 -8.99 -0.04 1.21
C ASP A 103 -9.46 -1.38 0.64
N LEU A 104 -10.75 -1.51 0.35
CA LEU A 104 -11.29 -2.72 -0.26
C LEU A 104 -10.61 -3.01 -1.61
N LEU A 105 -10.37 -1.97 -2.42
CA LEU A 105 -9.78 -2.16 -3.74
C LEU A 105 -8.26 -2.42 -3.69
N LEU A 106 -7.52 -1.83 -2.77
CA LEU A 106 -6.05 -1.91 -2.74
C LEU A 106 -5.53 -2.98 -1.76
N ALA A 107 -6.22 -3.20 -0.65
CA ALA A 107 -5.81 -4.13 0.40
C ALA A 107 -6.34 -5.55 0.21
N LEU A 108 -7.52 -5.76 -0.41
CA LEU A 108 -8.03 -7.12 -0.67
C LEU A 108 -7.02 -8.02 -1.43
N PRO A 109 -6.29 -7.54 -2.46
CA PRO A 109 -5.27 -8.34 -3.12
C PRO A 109 -4.18 -8.87 -2.16
N ALA A 110 -3.91 -8.14 -1.06
CA ALA A 110 -2.97 -8.54 -0.02
C ALA A 110 -3.50 -9.69 0.86
N LEU A 111 -4.82 -9.81 1.06
CA LEU A 111 -5.41 -10.97 1.76
C LEU A 111 -5.25 -12.26 0.97
N GLY A 112 -5.23 -12.16 -0.36
CA GLY A 112 -4.91 -13.28 -1.23
C GLY A 112 -3.43 -13.63 -1.26
N TYR A 113 -2.57 -12.99 -0.46
CA TYR A 113 -1.13 -13.25 -0.45
C TYR A 113 -0.86 -14.70 -0.05
N ARG A 114 -0.47 -15.51 -1.02
CA ARG A 114 0.16 -16.80 -0.80
C ARG A 114 1.64 -16.61 -1.06
N GLU A 115 2.46 -16.84 -0.04
CA GLU A 115 3.87 -17.10 -0.28
C GLU A 115 3.92 -18.29 -1.23
N VAL A 116 4.39 -18.06 -2.46
CA VAL A 116 4.80 -19.15 -3.35
C VAL A 116 5.80 -19.91 -2.52
N GLU A 117 5.47 -21.16 -2.17
CA GLU A 117 6.31 -22.06 -1.38
C GLU A 117 7.76 -21.82 -1.83
N ALA A 118 8.61 -21.41 -0.88
CA ALA A 118 10.05 -21.42 -1.10
C ALA A 118 10.35 -22.77 -1.74
N SER A 119 10.89 -22.73 -2.96
CA SER A 119 11.06 -23.86 -3.87
C SER A 119 11.22 -25.13 -3.05
N ARG A 120 10.20 -26.00 -3.02
CA ARG A 120 10.36 -27.33 -2.42
C ARG A 120 11.67 -27.87 -2.99
N PRO A 121 12.63 -28.33 -2.16
CA PRO A 121 13.88 -28.86 -2.68
C PRO A 121 13.48 -29.85 -3.76
N VAL A 122 13.87 -29.54 -5.00
CA VAL A 122 13.54 -30.37 -6.16
C VAL A 122 14.06 -31.74 -5.80
N GLU A 123 13.16 -32.70 -5.61
CA GLU A 123 13.56 -34.07 -5.33
C GLU A 123 14.60 -34.45 -6.40
N PRO A 124 15.77 -34.97 -6.01
CA PRO A 124 16.92 -35.10 -6.92
C PRO A 124 16.66 -36.01 -8.13
N TRP A 125 15.54 -36.73 -8.15
CA TRP A 125 15.08 -37.56 -9.26
C TRP A 125 14.14 -36.87 -10.26
N ARG A 126 13.70 -35.62 -10.02
CA ARG A 126 12.82 -34.93 -10.98
C ARG A 126 13.62 -34.43 -12.18
N PRO A 127 13.20 -34.74 -13.43
CA PRO A 127 13.91 -34.29 -14.62
C PRO A 127 13.90 -32.75 -14.69
N VAL A 128 15.05 -32.19 -15.06
CA VAL A 128 15.37 -30.75 -15.19
C VAL A 128 14.39 -29.98 -16.09
N THR A 129 13.56 -30.68 -16.88
CA THR A 129 12.48 -30.12 -17.69
C THR A 129 11.24 -29.69 -16.90
N ALA A 130 11.11 -30.09 -15.63
CA ALA A 130 10.12 -29.53 -14.70
C ALA A 130 10.59 -28.19 -14.11
N SER A 131 11.19 -27.34 -14.96
CA SER A 131 11.50 -25.97 -14.62
C SER A 131 10.18 -25.23 -14.33
N ALA A 132 10.16 -24.52 -13.20
CA ALA A 132 9.03 -23.72 -12.76
C ALA A 132 8.49 -22.87 -13.94
N PRO A 133 7.16 -22.77 -14.11
CA PRO A 133 6.60 -22.10 -15.28
C PRO A 133 7.14 -20.67 -15.39
N GLU A 134 7.72 -20.34 -16.54
CA GLU A 134 8.27 -19.03 -16.95
C GLU A 134 7.35 -17.83 -16.63
N SER A 135 6.05 -18.11 -16.46
CA SER A 135 5.00 -17.20 -16.03
C SER A 135 5.20 -16.53 -14.66
N SER A 136 6.15 -17.00 -13.84
CA SER A 136 6.35 -16.60 -12.43
C SER A 136 7.36 -15.46 -12.20
N SER A 137 8.14 -15.07 -13.21
CA SER A 137 9.14 -14.00 -13.04
C SER A 137 8.51 -12.61 -13.14
N TRP A 138 8.84 -11.70 -12.20
CA TRP A 138 8.35 -10.31 -12.20
C TRP A 138 8.66 -9.57 -13.52
N LYS A 139 9.78 -9.91 -14.17
CA LYS A 139 10.17 -9.35 -15.48
C LYS A 139 9.18 -9.75 -16.57
N ALA A 140 8.70 -10.99 -16.55
CA ALA A 140 7.71 -11.48 -17.50
C ALA A 140 6.35 -10.79 -17.28
N LEU A 141 5.94 -10.61 -16.02
CA LEU A 141 4.73 -9.85 -15.66
C LEU A 141 4.81 -8.40 -16.16
N LEU A 142 5.93 -7.72 -15.90
CA LEU A 142 6.13 -6.35 -16.35
C LEU A 142 6.12 -6.25 -17.89
N ARG A 143 6.82 -7.17 -18.58
CA ARG A 143 6.81 -7.23 -20.05
C ARG A 143 5.41 -7.44 -20.62
N ARG A 144 4.58 -8.27 -19.98
CA ARG A 144 3.18 -8.46 -20.38
C ARG A 144 2.35 -7.19 -20.20
N CYS A 145 2.49 -6.53 -19.06
CA CYS A 145 1.77 -5.29 -18.77
C CYS A 145 2.16 -4.14 -19.73
N LEU A 146 3.44 -4.07 -20.09
CA LEU A 146 3.94 -3.12 -21.10
C LEU A 146 3.39 -3.41 -22.50
N ARG A 147 3.27 -4.68 -22.88
CA ARG A 147 2.77 -5.08 -24.21
C ARG A 147 1.26 -5.00 -24.35
N ARG A 148 0.52 -5.12 -23.25
CA ARG A 148 -0.96 -5.09 -23.22
C ARG A 148 -1.42 -4.13 -22.12
N PRO A 149 -1.22 -2.81 -22.31
CA PRO A 149 -1.60 -1.83 -21.33
C PRO A 149 -3.12 -1.81 -21.16
N THR A 150 -3.58 -1.86 -19.92
CA THR A 150 -4.98 -1.59 -19.54
C THR A 150 -4.99 -0.65 -18.36
N PRO A 151 -6.08 0.13 -18.15
CA PRO A 151 -6.19 1.03 -17.01
C PRO A 151 -5.92 0.31 -15.68
N MET A 152 -6.48 -0.89 -15.51
CA MET A 152 -6.33 -1.69 -14.30
C MET A 152 -4.88 -2.14 -14.04
N ARG A 153 -4.11 -2.48 -15.08
CA ARG A 153 -2.70 -2.92 -14.97
C ARG A 153 -1.73 -1.78 -14.61
N TRP A 154 -2.13 -0.53 -14.81
CA TRP A 154 -1.30 0.64 -14.52
C TRP A 154 -1.78 1.40 -13.29
N VAL A 155 -3.06 1.77 -13.26
CA VAL A 155 -3.61 2.64 -12.23
C VAL A 155 -3.54 1.97 -10.86
N ARG A 156 -3.96 0.71 -10.72
CA ARG A 156 -3.98 0.06 -9.40
C ARG A 156 -2.56 -0.12 -8.82
N PRO A 157 -1.56 -0.64 -9.55
CA PRO A 157 -0.21 -0.77 -9.01
C PRO A 157 0.46 0.57 -8.73
N LEU A 158 0.26 1.59 -9.56
CA LEU A 158 0.80 2.94 -9.33
C LEU A 158 0.17 3.60 -8.11
N ALA A 159 -1.16 3.52 -7.97
CA ALA A 159 -1.83 4.04 -6.81
C ALA A 159 -1.46 3.27 -5.53
N THR A 160 -1.28 1.94 -5.62
CA THR A 160 -0.73 1.14 -4.52
C THR A 160 0.65 1.65 -4.14
N ALA A 161 1.52 1.96 -5.11
CA ALA A 161 2.85 2.49 -4.84
C ALA A 161 2.80 3.85 -4.13
N GLY A 162 1.93 4.76 -4.56
CA GLY A 162 1.71 6.05 -3.90
C GLY A 162 1.23 5.88 -2.45
N VAL A 163 0.20 5.06 -2.25
CA VAL A 163 -0.36 4.73 -0.93
C VAL A 163 0.67 4.09 -0.01
N VAL A 164 1.40 3.08 -0.48
CA VAL A 164 2.47 2.43 0.27
C VAL A 164 3.55 3.43 0.67
N LEU A 165 3.92 4.33 -0.22
CA LEU A 165 4.93 5.35 0.05
C LEU A 165 4.43 6.34 1.12
N ALA A 166 3.18 6.78 1.03
CA ALA A 166 2.54 7.61 2.04
C ALA A 166 2.52 6.89 3.41
N GLY A 167 2.07 5.63 3.45
CA GLY A 167 2.07 4.83 4.68
C GLY A 167 3.46 4.63 5.27
N ALA A 168 4.47 4.40 4.43
CA ALA A 168 5.86 4.28 4.88
C ALA A 168 6.41 5.63 5.42
N CYS A 169 6.01 6.76 4.83
CA CYS A 169 6.32 8.09 5.38
C CYS A 169 5.65 8.32 6.74
N THR A 170 4.40 7.89 6.93
CA THR A 170 3.72 7.96 8.23
C THR A 170 4.45 7.15 9.30
N VAL A 171 4.86 5.92 8.98
CA VAL A 171 5.67 5.09 9.90
C VAL A 171 7.00 5.76 10.21
N ALA A 172 7.70 6.29 9.20
CA ALA A 172 8.98 6.98 9.39
C ALA A 172 8.84 8.23 10.27
N ARG A 173 7.78 9.03 10.11
CA ARG A 173 7.48 10.19 10.97
C ARG A 173 7.22 9.78 12.41
N LEU A 174 6.49 8.68 12.62
CA LEU A 174 6.25 8.14 13.95
C LEU A 174 7.56 7.71 14.62
N VAL A 175 8.43 7.00 13.89
CA VAL A 175 9.77 6.62 14.37
C VAL A 175 10.62 7.85 14.70
N GLN A 176 10.65 8.85 13.81
CA GLN A 176 11.39 10.09 14.05
C GLN A 176 10.93 10.79 15.34
N GLY A 177 9.62 11.00 15.48
CA GLY A 177 9.05 11.71 16.63
C GLY A 177 9.27 10.96 17.95
N THR A 178 9.07 9.64 17.94
CA THR A 178 9.25 8.80 19.14
C THR A 178 10.71 8.74 19.58
N VAL A 179 11.65 8.54 18.64
CA VAL A 179 13.09 8.51 18.96
C VAL A 179 13.56 9.88 19.45
N TYR A 180 13.22 10.95 18.74
CA TYR A 180 13.64 12.30 19.12
C TYR A 180 13.19 12.64 20.54
N LEU A 181 11.89 12.49 20.84
CA LEU A 181 11.35 12.83 22.16
C LEU A 181 11.93 11.96 23.28
N SER A 182 12.18 10.67 23.01
CA SER A 182 12.71 9.75 24.03
C SER A 182 14.19 9.98 24.32
N TRP A 183 14.97 10.35 23.30
CA TRP A 183 16.43 10.45 23.40
C TRP A 183 16.92 11.87 23.69
N ARG A 184 16.12 12.89 23.36
CA ARG A 184 16.42 14.30 23.61
C ARG A 184 16.87 14.57 25.06
N PRO A 185 16.20 14.05 26.11
CA PRO A 185 16.62 14.28 27.49
C PRO A 185 17.96 13.61 27.85
N LEU A 186 18.38 12.58 27.12
CA LEU A 186 19.54 11.75 27.43
C LEU A 186 20.80 12.19 26.67
N PHE A 187 20.65 12.55 25.39
CA PHE A 187 21.76 12.80 24.47
C PHE A 187 21.81 14.25 23.94
N GLY A 188 20.85 15.08 24.35
CA GLY A 188 20.70 16.46 23.87
C GLY A 188 20.07 16.55 22.47
N ASP A 189 19.81 17.79 22.04
CA ASP A 189 18.99 18.08 20.85
C ASP A 189 19.64 17.60 19.55
N VAL A 190 20.93 17.87 19.34
CA VAL A 190 21.61 17.61 18.06
C VAL A 190 21.78 16.11 17.81
N ALA A 191 22.27 15.35 18.79
CA ALA A 191 22.49 13.91 18.63
C ALA A 191 21.16 13.16 18.45
N SER A 192 20.12 13.58 19.17
CA SER A 192 18.79 12.96 19.09
C SER A 192 18.10 13.24 17.75
N ASP A 193 18.26 14.44 17.19
CA ASP A 193 17.73 14.78 15.86
C ASP A 193 18.38 13.95 14.76
N TRP A 194 19.72 13.85 14.74
CA TRP A 194 20.44 13.01 13.77
C TRP A 194 20.05 11.54 13.87
N ALA A 195 19.97 11.00 15.08
CA ALA A 195 19.57 9.62 15.30
C ALA A 195 18.12 9.36 14.85
N ALA A 196 17.20 10.27 15.19
CA ALA A 196 15.80 10.17 14.81
C ALA A 196 15.61 10.20 13.29
N ARG A 197 16.30 11.11 12.58
CA ARG A 197 16.27 11.20 11.11
C ARG A 197 16.86 9.95 10.46
N GLY A 198 18.02 9.49 10.93
CA GLY A 198 18.66 8.28 10.43
C GLY A 198 17.76 7.05 10.55
N LEU A 199 17.12 6.87 11.72
CA LEU A 199 16.17 5.78 11.95
C LEU A 199 14.88 5.94 11.14
N ALA A 200 14.40 7.16 10.92
CA ALA A 200 13.25 7.42 10.07
C ALA A 200 13.51 7.02 8.61
N VAL A 201 14.67 7.38 8.06
CA VAL A 201 15.08 6.97 6.71
C VAL A 201 15.24 5.45 6.64
N ALA A 202 15.85 4.83 7.66
CA ALA A 202 15.96 3.37 7.72
C ALA A 202 14.58 2.69 7.75
N ALA A 203 13.63 3.21 8.52
CA ALA A 203 12.26 2.72 8.57
C ALA A 203 11.54 2.88 7.23
N LEU A 204 11.64 4.06 6.59
CA LEU A 204 11.06 4.32 5.27
C LEU A 204 11.57 3.31 4.23
N CYS A 205 12.89 3.15 4.13
CA CYS A 205 13.51 2.20 3.21
C CYS A 205 13.14 0.76 3.54
N GLY A 206 13.22 0.39 4.82
CA GLY A 206 12.91 -0.95 5.31
C GLY A 206 11.48 -1.38 5.00
N VAL A 207 10.50 -0.53 5.34
CA VAL A 207 9.07 -0.77 5.06
C VAL A 207 8.81 -0.82 3.55
N SER A 208 9.37 0.10 2.78
CA SER A 208 9.17 0.16 1.33
C SER A 208 9.69 -1.09 0.62
N VAL A 209 10.87 -1.58 0.99
CA VAL A 209 11.48 -2.77 0.37
C VAL A 209 10.84 -4.06 0.87
N SER A 210 10.59 -4.20 2.17
CA SER A 210 10.10 -5.45 2.76
C SER A 210 8.61 -5.70 2.52
N LEU A 211 7.78 -4.65 2.57
CA LEU A 211 6.32 -4.72 2.44
C LEU A 211 5.85 -4.03 1.17
N GLY A 212 6.33 -2.80 0.93
CA GLY A 212 5.82 -1.96 -0.13
C GLY A 212 5.92 -2.57 -1.53
N TRP A 213 7.11 -3.05 -1.88
CA TRP A 213 7.32 -3.74 -3.17
C TRP A 213 6.41 -4.97 -3.34
N ARG A 214 6.18 -5.73 -2.26
CA ARG A 214 5.29 -6.91 -2.28
C ARG A 214 3.84 -6.51 -2.50
N ALA A 215 3.37 -5.43 -1.86
CA ALA A 215 2.01 -4.92 -2.05
C ALA A 215 1.78 -4.49 -3.50
N VAL A 216 2.73 -3.75 -4.09
CA VAL A 216 2.67 -3.30 -5.49
C VAL A 216 2.67 -4.48 -6.45
N LEU A 217 3.61 -5.42 -6.27
CA LEU A 217 3.69 -6.61 -7.12
C LEU A 217 2.42 -7.46 -7.01
N ARG A 218 1.84 -7.57 -5.81
CA ARG A 218 0.61 -8.34 -5.61
C ARG A 218 -0.59 -7.69 -6.30
N ASN A 219 -0.71 -6.37 -6.23
CA ASN A 219 -1.72 -5.62 -6.96
C ASN A 219 -1.55 -5.78 -8.48
N LEU A 220 -0.32 -5.75 -8.98
CA LEU A 220 -0.01 -6.00 -10.40
C LEU A 220 -0.40 -7.42 -10.83
N GLN A 221 -0.05 -8.44 -10.06
CA GLN A 221 -0.41 -9.84 -10.32
C GLN A 221 -1.94 -10.03 -10.34
N HIS A 222 -2.64 -9.43 -9.37
CA HIS A 222 -4.08 -9.50 -9.29
C HIS A 222 -4.74 -8.79 -10.48
N ALA A 223 -4.28 -7.59 -10.84
CA ALA A 223 -4.76 -6.86 -12.01
C ALA A 223 -4.53 -7.64 -13.31
N ASP A 224 -3.37 -8.27 -13.47
CA ASP A 224 -3.05 -9.10 -14.63
C ASP A 224 -3.98 -10.31 -14.73
N ALA A 225 -4.16 -11.04 -13.63
CA ALA A 225 -5.03 -12.22 -13.59
C ALA A 225 -6.50 -11.88 -13.92
N VAL A 226 -7.01 -10.77 -13.39
CA VAL A 226 -8.39 -10.31 -13.68
C VAL A 226 -8.54 -9.88 -15.14
N CYS A 227 -7.52 -9.22 -15.72
CA CYS A 227 -7.54 -8.82 -17.12
C CYS A 227 -7.47 -10.02 -18.08
N GLU A 228 -6.61 -11.01 -17.79
CA GLU A 228 -6.50 -12.22 -18.61
C GLU A 228 -7.80 -13.05 -18.56
N ALA A 229 -8.45 -13.16 -17.39
CA ALA A 229 -9.74 -13.85 -17.25
C ALA A 229 -10.89 -13.18 -18.02
N ALA A 230 -10.84 -11.86 -18.23
CA ALA A 230 -11.89 -11.11 -18.92
C ALA A 230 -11.76 -11.15 -20.46
N GLY A 231 -10.59 -11.48 -21.00
CA GLY A 231 -10.28 -11.37 -22.42
C GLY A 231 -10.02 -9.93 -22.90
N PRO A 232 -9.46 -9.74 -24.11
CA PRO A 232 -8.84 -8.47 -24.51
C PRO A 232 -9.80 -7.29 -24.64
N ARG A 233 -11.04 -7.52 -25.09
CA ARG A 233 -12.05 -6.45 -25.26
C ARG A 233 -12.63 -5.99 -23.92
N ARG A 234 -12.92 -6.92 -23.01
CA ARG A 234 -13.50 -6.60 -21.70
C ARG A 234 -12.44 -6.13 -20.70
N ALA A 235 -11.16 -6.47 -20.88
CA ALA A 235 -10.08 -6.04 -20.00
C ALA A 235 -9.92 -4.50 -19.92
N TRP A 236 -10.33 -3.76 -20.95
CA TRP A 236 -10.31 -2.29 -20.94
C TRP A 236 -11.39 -1.66 -20.07
N THR A 237 -12.55 -2.31 -19.97
CA THR A 237 -13.67 -1.82 -19.15
C THR A 237 -13.70 -2.44 -17.77
N ARG A 238 -13.10 -3.63 -17.61
CA ARG A 238 -12.98 -4.35 -16.35
C ARG A 238 -12.17 -3.52 -15.36
N GLY A 239 -12.79 -3.15 -14.24
CA GLY A 239 -12.12 -2.43 -13.16
C GLY A 239 -11.92 -0.93 -13.42
N LEU A 240 -12.50 -0.35 -14.49
CA LEU A 240 -12.45 1.10 -14.73
C LEU A 240 -12.97 1.91 -13.54
N VAL A 241 -14.14 1.52 -13.00
CA VAL A 241 -14.72 2.18 -11.82
C VAL A 241 -13.76 2.15 -10.64
N GLY A 242 -13.16 1.00 -10.37
CA GLY A 242 -12.14 0.87 -9.32
C GLY A 242 -10.89 1.72 -9.60
N CYS A 243 -10.49 1.87 -10.86
CA CYS A 243 -9.38 2.75 -11.24
C CYS A 243 -9.73 4.24 -11.04
N LEU A 244 -10.96 4.64 -11.38
CA LEU A 244 -11.43 6.02 -11.18
C LEU A 244 -11.53 6.38 -9.70
N LEU A 245 -11.93 5.43 -8.85
CA LEU A 245 -11.94 5.63 -7.40
C LEU A 245 -10.52 5.75 -6.83
N VAL A 246 -9.59 4.91 -7.29
CA VAL A 246 -8.27 4.81 -6.67
C VAL A 246 -7.24 5.79 -7.25
N ALA A 247 -7.42 6.28 -8.48
CA ALA A 247 -6.48 7.20 -9.12
C ALA A 247 -6.32 8.54 -8.37
N PRO A 248 -7.40 9.25 -7.97
CA PRO A 248 -7.27 10.50 -7.22
C PRO A 248 -6.53 10.31 -5.90
N LEU A 249 -6.82 9.19 -5.23
CA LEU A 249 -6.21 8.86 -3.95
C LEU A 249 -4.72 8.50 -4.12
N GLY A 250 -4.37 7.73 -5.15
CA GLY A 250 -2.97 7.43 -5.46
C GLY A 250 -2.16 8.69 -5.80
N LEU A 251 -2.77 9.66 -6.50
CA LEU A 251 -2.17 10.96 -6.79
C LEU A 251 -1.99 11.79 -5.52
N ALA A 252 -3.03 11.89 -4.68
CA ALA A 252 -2.96 12.60 -3.40
C ALA A 252 -1.90 11.98 -2.48
N ALA A 253 -1.84 10.64 -2.43
CA ALA A 253 -0.83 9.89 -1.69
C ALA A 253 0.59 10.25 -2.12
N ALA A 254 0.85 10.25 -3.44
CA ALA A 254 2.17 10.51 -4.00
C ALA A 254 2.59 11.97 -3.89
N TRP A 255 1.64 12.91 -4.00
CA TRP A 255 1.94 14.34 -4.09
C TRP A 255 1.97 15.03 -2.73
N ASP A 256 1.02 14.70 -1.85
CA ASP A 256 0.81 15.43 -0.60
C ASP A 256 1.18 14.57 0.63
N ALA A 257 0.80 13.29 0.63
CA ALA A 257 0.98 12.43 1.80
C ALA A 257 2.36 11.74 1.86
N ALA A 258 3.20 11.86 0.82
CA ALA A 258 4.53 11.26 0.74
C ALA A 258 5.68 12.30 0.72
N PRO A 259 5.89 13.08 1.81
CA PRO A 259 6.94 14.10 1.87
C PRO A 259 8.32 13.49 2.14
N VAL A 260 8.81 12.62 1.25
CA VAL A 260 10.08 11.89 1.40
C VAL A 260 11.27 12.82 1.65
N LEU A 261 11.26 14.00 1.02
CA LEU A 261 12.34 14.98 1.18
C LEU A 261 12.36 15.63 2.57
N SER A 262 11.26 15.56 3.34
CA SER A 262 11.21 16.15 4.68
C SER A 262 12.15 15.45 5.68
N PHE A 263 12.52 14.19 5.43
CA PHE A 263 13.47 13.46 6.28
C PHE A 263 14.93 13.87 6.05
N LEU A 264 15.20 14.59 4.95
CA LEU A 264 16.55 15.00 4.53
C LEU A 264 16.83 16.49 4.82
N ARG A 265 15.84 17.24 5.30
CA ARG A 265 15.92 18.68 5.59
C ARG A 265 15.90 18.91 7.09
#